data_AF-A0A8X6SAY4-F1
#
_entry.id   AF-A0A8X6SAY4-F1
#
_cell.length_a   1.000
_cell.length_b   1.000
_cell.length_c   1.000
_cell.angle_alpha   90.00
_cell.angle_beta   90.00
_cell.angle_gamma   90.00
#
_symmetry.space_group_name_H-M   'P 1'
#
loop_
_entity.id
_entity.type
_entity.pdbx_description
1 polymer ?
#
loop_
_entity_poly.entity_id
_entity_poly.type
_entity_poly.pdbx_seq_one_letter_code
_entity_poly.pdbx_strand_id
1 'polypeptide(L)'
;MAKSGRISTRIASPTRRGSVPTFSGIYLLSVTVSKQWTDEGRTARKSVGGPRNVTSACEDRRLVRMAQTDRTAFSRQLAAQWSTATRVSLCASSIRRRLLPRGLRTMIPLYRIPLTQNHRRLRLHWANVHRSWRADWQQVVFSDKSRFNLWHHDGRIRVRLYAGERRIPECIIKRHSGRTPGVMQDNARPHVAKTVKSYLDSQQVQLLPWPAYSPDMSPIEHEWDILGRRIARDLRPVASTDELWNNMEYSSPDRY
;
A
#
# COMPACT_ATOMS: atom_id res chain seq x y z
N MET A 1 -19.93 -22.06 -12.05
CA MET A 1 -20.58 -21.79 -13.35
C MET A 1 -19.57 -21.15 -14.30
N ALA A 2 -19.09 -21.89 -15.29
CA ALA A 2 -18.57 -21.38 -16.57
C ALA A 2 -18.68 -22.56 -17.56
N LYS A 3 -19.35 -22.32 -18.69
CA LYS A 3 -19.93 -23.33 -19.56
C LYS A 3 -18.90 -23.95 -20.53
N SER A 4 -19.01 -25.27 -20.66
CA SER A 4 -18.94 -26.09 -21.89
C SER A 4 -18.52 -25.43 -23.21
N GLY A 5 -17.58 -26.07 -23.90
CA GLY A 5 -17.28 -25.86 -25.33
C GLY A 5 -16.34 -26.92 -25.89
N ARG A 6 -16.77 -28.20 -25.89
CA ARG A 6 -16.02 -29.33 -26.48
C ARG A 6 -16.28 -29.36 -27.99
N ILE A 7 -15.37 -28.83 -28.81
CA ILE A 7 -15.42 -29.03 -30.26
C ILE A 7 -14.74 -30.35 -30.58
N SER A 8 -15.56 -31.37 -30.80
CA SER A 8 -15.17 -32.68 -31.34
C SER A 8 -15.04 -32.56 -32.85
N THR A 9 -13.82 -32.58 -33.39
CA THR A 9 -13.59 -32.72 -34.83
C THR A 9 -13.51 -34.20 -35.17
N ARG A 10 -14.63 -34.77 -35.62
CA ARG A 10 -14.64 -36.05 -36.37
C ARG A 10 -13.78 -35.91 -37.62
N ILE A 11 -12.81 -36.80 -37.77
CA ILE A 11 -12.07 -36.99 -39.01
C ILE A 11 -13.03 -37.66 -40.00
N ALA A 12 -13.39 -36.95 -41.07
CA ALA A 12 -14.13 -37.53 -42.20
C ALA A 12 -13.13 -37.95 -43.29
N SER A 13 -13.20 -39.22 -43.67
CA SER A 13 -12.46 -39.80 -44.81
C SER A 13 -12.99 -39.24 -46.15
N PRO A 14 -12.17 -39.18 -47.22
CA PRO A 14 -12.47 -38.41 -48.40
C PRO A 14 -13.37 -39.18 -49.38
N THR A 15 -14.49 -38.58 -49.79
CA THR A 15 -15.23 -38.98 -50.99
C THR A 15 -15.09 -37.94 -52.10
N ARG A 16 -14.99 -38.48 -53.32
CA ARG A 16 -14.61 -37.84 -54.58
C ARG A 16 -15.58 -36.76 -55.08
N ARG A 17 -14.96 -35.80 -55.81
CA ARG A 17 -15.50 -34.89 -56.85
C ARG A 17 -16.52 -33.83 -56.39
N GLY A 18 -16.02 -32.59 -56.30
CA GLY A 18 -16.80 -31.36 -56.22
C GLY A 18 -15.83 -30.19 -56.07
N SER A 19 -16.12 -29.07 -56.74
CA SER A 19 -15.28 -27.89 -56.92
C SER A 19 -14.58 -27.36 -55.66
N VAL A 20 -13.30 -26.98 -55.81
CA VAL A 20 -12.50 -26.34 -54.76
C VAL A 20 -12.83 -24.84 -54.76
N PRO A 21 -13.35 -24.24 -53.66
CA PRO A 21 -13.37 -22.80 -53.55
C PRO A 21 -11.95 -22.31 -53.26
N THR A 22 -11.48 -21.35 -54.06
CA THR A 22 -10.18 -20.70 -53.93
C THR A 22 -10.12 -19.83 -52.68
N PHE A 23 -9.78 -20.43 -51.54
CA PHE A 23 -9.32 -19.70 -50.35
C PHE A 23 -7.78 -19.72 -50.30
N SER A 24 -7.17 -18.77 -50.99
CA SER A 24 -5.72 -18.62 -51.20
C SER A 24 -4.91 -18.11 -49.99
N GLY A 25 -5.39 -18.32 -48.76
CA GLY A 25 -4.76 -17.75 -47.55
C GLY A 25 -4.34 -18.74 -46.47
N ILE A 26 -4.95 -19.93 -46.40
CA ILE A 26 -4.81 -20.83 -45.23
C ILE A 26 -3.80 -21.97 -45.49
N TYR A 27 -3.58 -22.35 -46.75
CA TYR A 27 -2.74 -23.50 -47.11
C TYR A 27 -1.23 -23.30 -46.86
N LEU A 28 -0.74 -22.07 -46.78
CA LEU A 28 0.70 -21.82 -46.56
C LEU A 28 1.12 -21.92 -45.09
N LEU A 29 0.23 -21.57 -44.16
CA LEU A 29 0.51 -21.65 -42.71
C LEU A 29 0.52 -23.10 -42.22
N SER A 30 -0.34 -23.97 -42.75
CA SER A 30 -0.40 -25.38 -42.34
C SER A 30 0.84 -26.16 -42.79
N VAL A 31 1.34 -25.92 -44.01
CA VAL A 31 2.53 -26.61 -44.54
C VAL A 31 3.79 -26.22 -43.77
N THR A 32 3.94 -24.94 -43.43
CA THR A 32 5.13 -24.44 -42.72
C THR A 32 5.20 -24.92 -41.27
N VAL A 33 4.05 -25.01 -40.60
CA VAL A 33 3.94 -25.54 -39.23
C VAL A 33 4.15 -27.06 -39.20
N SER A 34 3.59 -27.79 -40.17
CA SER A 34 3.83 -29.24 -40.27
C SER A 34 5.30 -29.58 -40.52
N LYS A 35 6.01 -28.79 -41.34
CA LYS A 35 7.44 -28.98 -41.61
C LYS A 35 8.32 -28.67 -40.39
N GLN A 36 8.00 -27.63 -39.63
CA GLN A 36 8.69 -27.33 -38.36
C GLN A 36 8.46 -28.43 -37.30
N TRP A 37 7.30 -29.07 -37.32
CA TRP A 37 6.99 -30.16 -36.39
C TRP A 37 7.73 -31.46 -36.76
N THR A 38 7.80 -31.82 -38.05
CA THR A 38 8.52 -33.02 -38.52
C THR A 38 10.03 -32.93 -38.34
N ASP A 39 10.61 -31.74 -38.51
CA ASP A 39 12.07 -31.60 -38.57
C ASP A 39 12.70 -31.27 -37.20
N GLU A 40 11.96 -30.63 -36.29
CA GLU A 40 12.52 -30.12 -35.01
C GLU A 40 11.73 -30.54 -33.75
N GLY A 41 10.55 -31.16 -33.89
CA GLY A 41 9.69 -31.53 -32.75
C GLY A 41 9.17 -30.35 -31.91
N ARG A 42 9.25 -29.11 -32.42
CA ARG A 42 8.89 -27.90 -31.67
C ARG A 42 7.46 -27.44 -31.96
N THR A 43 6.67 -27.24 -30.91
CA THR A 43 5.31 -26.66 -30.98
C THR A 43 5.26 -25.19 -30.54
N ALA A 44 6.39 -24.62 -30.09
CA ALA A 44 6.44 -23.30 -29.50
C ALA A 44 6.63 -22.19 -30.55
N ARG A 45 5.74 -21.18 -30.51
CA ARG A 45 5.85 -19.98 -31.35
C ARG A 45 7.09 -19.16 -30.95
N LYS A 46 7.95 -18.82 -31.92
CA LYS A 46 9.09 -17.92 -31.69
C LYS A 46 8.60 -16.55 -31.22
N SER A 47 9.26 -15.98 -30.21
CA SER A 47 8.99 -14.61 -29.75
C SER A 47 9.28 -13.64 -30.90
N VAL A 48 8.25 -12.94 -31.38
CA VAL A 48 8.43 -11.84 -32.31
C VAL A 48 8.73 -10.61 -31.47
N GLY A 49 9.88 -9.96 -31.70
CA GLY A 49 10.33 -8.82 -30.93
C GLY A 49 9.25 -7.73 -30.85
N GLY A 50 8.94 -7.29 -29.63
CA GLY A 50 7.94 -6.24 -29.40
C GLY A 50 8.42 -4.85 -29.85
N PRO A 51 7.51 -3.86 -29.88
CA PRO A 51 7.86 -2.47 -30.17
C PRO A 51 8.99 -1.96 -29.27
N ARG A 52 9.89 -1.15 -29.85
CA ARG A 52 10.96 -0.52 -29.08
C ARG A 52 10.38 0.41 -28.02
N ASN A 53 11.07 0.44 -26.88
CA ASN A 53 10.74 1.34 -25.79
C ASN A 53 11.03 2.79 -26.19
N VAL A 54 10.16 3.73 -25.77
CA VAL A 54 10.36 5.18 -25.95
C VAL A 54 11.63 5.68 -25.24
N THR A 55 12.04 5.01 -24.17
CA THR A 55 13.27 5.31 -23.43
C THR A 55 14.33 4.23 -23.65
N SER A 56 15.59 4.66 -23.71
CA SER A 56 16.78 3.82 -23.69
C SER A 56 17.13 3.32 -22.29
N ALA A 57 18.03 2.33 -22.20
CA ALA A 57 18.49 1.82 -20.91
C ALA A 57 19.25 2.87 -20.07
N CYS A 58 19.92 3.83 -20.71
CA CYS A 58 20.60 4.94 -20.03
C CYS A 58 19.58 5.92 -19.43
N GLU A 59 18.54 6.25 -20.19
CA GLU A 59 17.42 7.07 -19.74
C GLU A 59 16.66 6.43 -18.58
N ASP A 60 16.45 5.11 -18.63
CA ASP A 60 15.86 4.39 -17.50
C ASP A 60 16.74 4.50 -16.23
N ARG A 61 18.07 4.51 -16.34
CA ARG A 61 18.97 4.75 -15.18
C ARG A 61 18.83 6.18 -14.65
N ARG A 62 18.64 7.18 -15.52
CA ARG A 62 18.32 8.56 -15.09
C ARG A 62 16.99 8.60 -14.34
N LEU A 63 15.97 7.91 -14.84
CA LEU A 63 14.66 7.85 -14.19
C LEU A 63 14.74 7.19 -12.80
N VAL A 64 15.55 6.13 -12.65
CA VAL A 64 15.83 5.52 -11.35
C VAL A 64 16.46 6.53 -10.38
N ARG A 65 17.49 7.28 -10.82
CA ARG A 65 18.09 8.33 -9.99
C ARG A 65 17.09 9.41 -9.58
N MET A 66 16.26 9.89 -10.51
CA MET A 66 15.21 10.86 -10.20
C MET A 66 14.26 10.33 -9.11
N ALA A 67 13.84 9.07 -9.21
CA ALA A 67 12.98 8.42 -8.21
C ALA A 67 13.67 8.16 -6.86
N GLN A 68 15.00 8.05 -6.82
CA GLN A 68 15.76 7.93 -5.57
C GLN A 68 16.02 9.29 -4.92
N THR A 69 16.17 10.35 -5.71
CA THR A 69 16.29 11.73 -5.21
C THR A 69 14.99 12.18 -4.56
N ASP A 70 13.86 11.98 -5.24
CA ASP A 70 12.53 12.28 -4.71
C ASP A 70 11.75 10.98 -4.51
N ARG A 71 11.97 10.34 -3.36
CA ARG A 71 11.34 9.06 -3.02
C ARG A 71 9.83 9.17 -2.81
N THR A 72 9.27 10.37 -2.57
CA THR A 72 7.83 10.56 -2.36
C THR A 72 7.07 10.86 -3.66
N ALA A 73 7.78 11.15 -4.77
CA ALA A 73 7.15 11.45 -6.05
C ALA A 73 6.29 10.31 -6.62
N PHE A 74 5.03 10.65 -6.91
CA PHE A 74 4.12 9.77 -7.62
C PHE A 74 4.50 9.66 -9.11
N SER A 75 4.06 8.59 -9.78
CA SER A 75 4.37 8.36 -11.20
C SER A 75 4.02 9.56 -12.11
N ARG A 76 2.96 10.32 -11.79
CA ARG A 76 2.57 11.53 -12.53
C ARG A 76 3.54 12.69 -12.32
N GLN A 77 4.02 12.88 -11.09
CA GLN A 77 5.02 13.92 -10.78
C GLN A 77 6.36 13.59 -11.43
N LEU A 78 6.81 12.33 -11.35
CA LEU A 78 8.00 11.87 -12.05
C LEU A 78 7.88 12.00 -13.56
N ALA A 79 6.70 11.74 -14.13
CA ALA A 79 6.43 11.97 -15.55
C ALA A 79 6.54 13.45 -15.94
N ALA A 80 5.99 14.35 -15.12
CA ALA A 80 6.11 15.80 -15.34
C ALA A 80 7.57 16.25 -15.25
N GLN A 81 8.27 15.89 -14.17
CA GLN A 81 9.70 16.18 -13.99
C GLN A 81 10.54 15.61 -15.15
N TRP A 82 10.25 14.39 -15.60
CA TRP A 82 10.92 13.75 -16.73
C TRP A 82 10.70 14.54 -18.02
N SER A 83 9.45 14.91 -18.32
CA SER A 83 9.09 15.70 -19.49
C SER A 83 9.80 17.04 -19.50
N THR A 84 9.84 17.75 -18.36
CA THR A 84 10.59 19.00 -18.22
C THR A 84 12.08 18.81 -18.48
N ALA A 85 12.67 17.71 -17.99
CA ALA A 85 14.11 17.51 -18.01
C ALA A 85 14.66 16.84 -19.30
N THR A 86 13.80 16.24 -20.12
CA THR A 86 14.18 15.50 -21.34
C THR A 86 13.40 15.92 -22.59
N ARG A 87 12.33 16.70 -22.43
CA ARG A 87 11.35 17.04 -23.48
C ARG A 87 10.61 15.84 -24.08
N VAL A 88 10.79 14.64 -23.52
CA VAL A 88 10.07 13.43 -23.90
C VAL A 88 8.93 13.19 -22.93
N SER A 89 7.70 13.14 -23.44
CA SER A 89 6.53 12.86 -22.62
C SER A 89 6.42 11.36 -22.30
N LEU A 90 6.22 11.03 -21.03
CA LEU A 90 5.90 9.69 -20.57
C LEU A 90 4.63 9.71 -19.73
N CYS A 91 3.77 8.71 -19.91
CA CYS A 91 2.64 8.53 -19.00
C CYS A 91 3.10 7.87 -17.68
N ALA A 92 2.31 8.07 -16.61
CA ALA A 92 2.57 7.51 -15.29
C ALA A 92 2.76 5.97 -15.30
N SER A 93 2.05 5.28 -16.19
CA SER A 93 2.13 3.84 -16.41
C SER A 93 3.48 3.42 -16.97
N SER A 94 4.04 4.21 -17.90
CA SER A 94 5.37 3.98 -18.46
C SER A 94 6.45 4.16 -17.40
N ILE A 95 6.38 5.21 -16.58
CA ILE A 95 7.28 5.41 -15.43
C ILE A 95 7.27 4.18 -14.52
N ARG A 96 6.08 3.67 -14.17
CA ARG A 96 5.94 2.47 -13.33
C ARG A 96 6.58 1.23 -14.00
N ARG A 97 6.34 1.01 -15.29
CA ARG A 97 6.92 -0.12 -16.05
C ARG A 97 8.44 -0.05 -16.18
N ARG A 98 9.04 1.14 -16.12
CA ARG A 98 10.51 1.30 -16.10
C ARG A 98 11.11 1.08 -14.72
N LEU A 99 10.43 1.51 -13.67
CA LEU A 99 10.94 1.42 -12.29
C LEU A 99 10.77 0.03 -11.67
N LEU A 100 9.64 -0.65 -11.92
CA LEU A 100 9.34 -1.95 -11.30
C LEU A 100 10.37 -3.04 -11.61
N PRO A 101 10.81 -3.26 -12.87
CA PRO A 101 11.84 -4.26 -13.18
C PRO A 101 13.20 -3.92 -12.56
N ARG A 102 13.42 -2.65 -12.20
CA ARG A 102 14.61 -2.19 -11.50
C ARG A 102 14.48 -2.27 -9.99
N GLY A 103 13.45 -2.92 -9.46
CA GLY A 103 13.26 -3.18 -8.02
C GLY A 103 12.59 -2.06 -7.23
N LEU A 104 12.37 -0.89 -7.82
CA LEU A 104 11.73 0.24 -7.15
C LEU A 104 10.21 0.05 -7.08
N ARG A 105 9.72 -0.24 -5.88
CA ARG A 105 8.31 -0.50 -5.61
C ARG A 105 7.68 0.62 -4.79
N THR A 106 6.42 0.89 -5.08
CA THR A 106 5.64 1.89 -4.36
C THR A 106 5.12 1.30 -3.03
N MET A 107 5.75 1.66 -1.93
CA MET A 107 5.48 1.17 -0.58
C MET A 107 4.87 2.25 0.33
N ILE A 108 4.30 1.81 1.45
CA ILE A 108 3.89 2.69 2.54
C ILE A 108 5.16 2.98 3.36
N PRO A 109 5.54 4.25 3.58
CA PRO A 109 6.71 4.59 4.37
C PRO A 109 6.57 4.11 5.80
N LEU A 110 7.69 4.05 6.52
CA LEU A 110 7.62 3.98 7.97
C LEU A 110 7.47 5.41 8.49
N TYR A 111 6.45 5.64 9.32
CA TYR A 111 6.29 6.91 10.02
C TYR A 111 6.94 6.81 11.40
N ARG A 112 7.68 7.84 11.79
CA ARG A 112 8.22 7.94 13.16
C ARG A 112 8.01 9.33 13.73
N ILE A 113 7.69 9.37 15.01
CA ILE A 113 7.72 10.61 15.78
C ILE A 113 9.18 10.92 16.11
N PRO A 114 9.68 12.13 15.81
CA PRO A 114 11.02 12.52 16.20
C PRO A 114 11.11 12.67 17.73
N LEU A 115 11.87 11.80 18.38
CA LEU A 115 12.09 11.82 19.83
C LEU A 115 13.37 12.56 20.19
N THR A 116 13.27 13.50 21.14
CA THR A 116 14.42 14.13 21.81
C THR A 116 15.10 13.11 22.74
N GLN A 117 16.32 13.42 23.19
CA GLN A 117 17.03 12.55 24.16
C GLN A 117 16.24 12.41 25.47
N ASN A 118 15.61 13.48 25.94
CA ASN A 118 14.77 13.45 27.14
C ASN A 118 13.55 12.54 26.95
N HIS A 119 12.86 12.61 25.79
CA HIS A 119 11.75 11.69 25.50
C HIS A 119 12.20 10.24 25.55
N ARG A 120 13.35 9.90 24.94
CA ARG A 120 13.89 8.52 24.96
C ARG A 120 14.18 8.04 26.37
N ARG A 121 14.82 8.88 27.19
CA ARG A 121 15.11 8.57 28.60
C ARG A 121 13.84 8.29 29.40
N LEU A 122 12.86 9.19 29.33
CA LEU A 122 11.60 9.05 30.08
C LEU A 122 10.81 7.82 29.64
N ARG A 123 10.76 7.56 28.34
CA ARG A 123 10.10 6.37 27.78
C ARG A 123 10.76 5.07 28.23
N LEU A 124 12.09 5.00 28.18
CA LEU A 124 12.83 3.81 28.62
C LEU A 124 12.64 3.58 30.12
N HIS A 125 12.72 4.64 30.92
CA HIS A 125 12.48 4.55 32.36
C HIS A 125 11.07 4.02 32.65
N TRP A 126 10.05 4.59 32.01
CA TRP A 126 8.67 4.13 32.16
C TRP A 126 8.52 2.66 31.77
N ALA A 127 9.08 2.25 30.64
CA ALA A 127 9.02 0.86 30.19
C ALA A 127 9.69 -0.11 31.16
N ASN A 128 10.80 0.31 31.80
CA ASN A 128 11.47 -0.50 32.81
C ASN A 128 10.65 -0.62 34.10
N VAL A 129 10.00 0.46 34.55
CA VAL A 129 9.13 0.44 35.74
C VAL A 129 7.96 -0.52 35.54
N HIS A 130 7.36 -0.54 34.35
CA HIS A 130 6.18 -1.36 34.05
C HIS A 130 6.54 -2.69 33.38
N ARG A 131 7.83 -3.06 33.32
CA ARG A 131 8.30 -4.27 32.63
C ARG A 131 7.76 -5.56 33.24
N SER A 132 7.59 -5.58 34.56
CA SER A 132 7.11 -6.76 35.31
C SER A 132 5.60 -6.83 35.42
N TRP A 133 4.87 -5.79 34.98
CA TRP A 133 3.41 -5.77 35.04
C TRP A 133 2.82 -6.86 34.17
N ARG A 134 1.84 -7.58 34.74
CA ARG A 134 1.11 -8.65 34.04
C ARG A 134 -0.39 -8.44 34.22
N ALA A 135 -0.94 -8.98 35.31
CA ALA A 135 -2.36 -8.84 35.64
C ALA A 135 -2.77 -7.37 35.84
N ASP A 136 -1.82 -6.51 36.22
CA ASP A 136 -2.00 -5.07 36.37
C ASP A 136 -2.54 -4.41 35.09
N TRP A 137 -2.13 -4.89 33.91
CA TRP A 137 -2.63 -4.37 32.64
C TRP A 137 -4.13 -4.56 32.44
N GLN A 138 -4.75 -5.54 33.11
CA GLN A 138 -6.19 -5.78 33.02
C GLN A 138 -7.01 -4.69 33.72
N GLN A 139 -6.38 -3.92 34.62
CA GLN A 139 -7.01 -2.82 35.34
C GLN A 139 -6.80 -1.48 34.64
N VAL A 140 -6.00 -1.43 33.57
CA VAL A 140 -5.70 -0.22 32.83
C VAL A 140 -6.68 -0.04 31.68
N VAL A 141 -7.44 1.04 31.70
CA VAL A 141 -8.31 1.44 30.59
C VAL A 141 -7.55 2.38 29.65
N PHE A 142 -7.37 1.96 28.40
CA PHE A 142 -6.82 2.80 27.34
C PHE A 142 -7.96 3.53 26.61
N SER A 143 -7.83 4.84 26.46
CA SER A 143 -8.67 5.67 25.57
C SER A 143 -7.78 6.29 24.50
N ASP A 144 -8.26 6.63 23.30
CA ASP A 144 -7.64 7.57 22.34
C ASP A 144 -8.71 8.16 21.40
N LYS A 145 -8.46 9.30 20.75
CA LYS A 145 -9.24 9.71 19.57
C LYS A 145 -8.41 9.60 18.31
N SER A 146 -8.98 8.88 17.36
CA SER A 146 -8.54 8.87 15.98
C SER A 146 -9.44 9.77 15.12
N ARG A 147 -8.96 10.08 13.91
CA ARG A 147 -9.72 10.80 12.88
C ARG A 147 -9.79 9.95 11.62
N PHE A 148 -11.00 9.78 11.10
CA PHE A 148 -11.27 9.14 9.82
C PHE A 148 -11.83 10.17 8.84
N ASN A 149 -11.42 10.08 7.57
CA ASN A 149 -11.87 11.01 6.52
C ASN A 149 -12.93 10.35 5.64
N LEU A 150 -14.02 11.09 5.38
CA LEU A 150 -15.15 10.64 4.57
C LEU A 150 -14.88 10.77 3.06
N TRP A 151 -14.44 11.95 2.62
CA TRP A 151 -14.43 12.32 1.20
C TRP A 151 -13.03 12.43 0.58
N HIS A 152 -11.98 12.30 1.39
CA HIS A 152 -10.60 12.45 0.95
C HIS A 152 -9.73 11.31 1.46
N HIS A 153 -8.88 10.79 0.57
CA HIS A 153 -7.72 10.02 0.96
C HIS A 153 -6.82 10.92 1.83
N ASP A 154 -6.28 10.39 2.93
CA ASP A 154 -5.49 11.13 3.96
C ASP A 154 -4.17 11.74 3.44
N GLY A 155 -4.02 11.93 2.12
CA GLY A 155 -2.75 12.25 1.49
C GLY A 155 -1.72 11.14 1.72
N ARG A 156 -2.17 9.87 1.85
CA ARG A 156 -1.32 8.71 2.18
C ARG A 156 -0.10 8.69 1.26
N ILE A 157 1.01 9.17 1.81
CA ILE A 157 2.25 9.31 1.08
C ILE A 157 2.72 7.90 0.77
N ARG A 158 3.05 7.66 -0.49
CA ARG A 158 3.74 6.44 -0.87
C ARG A 158 5.17 6.79 -1.22
N VAL A 159 6.09 5.92 -0.86
CA VAL A 159 7.51 6.07 -1.15
C VAL A 159 7.96 4.99 -2.13
N ARG A 160 8.90 5.33 -3.00
CA ARG A 160 9.54 4.37 -3.89
C ARG A 160 10.82 3.88 -3.25
N LEU A 161 10.85 2.60 -2.94
CA LEU A 161 11.96 1.96 -2.23
C LEU A 161 12.32 0.63 -2.87
N TYR A 162 13.56 0.23 -2.71
CA TYR A 162 13.96 -1.16 -2.90
C TYR A 162 13.49 -2.02 -1.73
N ALA A 163 13.39 -3.32 -1.95
CA ALA A 163 13.13 -4.26 -0.87
C ALA A 163 14.19 -4.11 0.24
N GLY A 164 13.76 -4.02 1.50
CA GLY A 164 14.66 -3.85 2.66
C GLY A 164 14.95 -2.40 3.06
N GLU A 165 14.79 -1.42 2.18
CA GLU A 165 15.15 -0.01 2.47
C GLU A 165 14.16 0.71 3.41
N ARG A 166 13.05 0.08 3.78
CA ARG A 166 11.98 0.72 4.55
C ARG A 166 12.44 1.26 5.92
N ARG A 167 13.51 0.70 6.49
CA ARG A 167 14.06 1.10 7.80
C ARG A 167 15.22 2.10 7.70
N ILE A 168 15.66 2.43 6.49
CA ILE A 168 16.72 3.40 6.25
C ILE A 168 16.22 4.79 6.71
N PRO A 169 16.98 5.54 7.53
CA PRO A 169 16.54 6.83 8.08
C PRO A 169 16.03 7.83 7.04
N GLU A 170 16.66 7.88 5.87
CA GLU A 170 16.30 8.73 4.73
C GLU A 170 14.93 8.38 4.12
N CYS A 171 14.43 7.18 4.38
CA CYS A 171 13.16 6.65 3.88
C CYS A 171 12.03 6.71 4.93
N ILE A 172 12.36 7.09 6.17
CA ILE A 172 11.41 7.26 7.26
C ILE A 172 10.83 8.67 7.19
N ILE A 173 9.51 8.77 7.11
CA ILE A 173 8.84 10.07 7.17
C ILE A 173 8.64 10.45 8.64
N LYS A 174 9.19 11.61 9.01
CA LYS A 174 8.93 12.19 10.33
C LYS A 174 7.47 12.61 10.40
N ARG A 175 6.71 11.93 11.23
CA ARG A 175 5.35 12.34 11.59
C ARG A 175 5.50 13.30 12.75
N HIS A 176 5.48 14.60 12.44
CA HIS A 176 5.28 15.60 13.46
C HIS A 176 3.89 15.34 14.07
N SER A 177 3.78 15.28 15.40
CA SER A 177 2.46 15.29 16.04
C SER A 177 1.81 16.64 15.71
N GLY A 178 1.03 16.71 14.65
CA GLY A 178 0.11 17.82 14.47
C GLY A 178 -0.78 17.92 15.70
N ARG A 179 -1.15 19.13 16.11
CA ARG A 179 -2.20 19.34 17.12
C ARG A 179 -3.46 18.65 16.59
N THR A 180 -3.89 17.58 17.26
CA THR A 180 -5.17 16.95 16.98
C THR A 180 -5.82 16.67 18.34
N PRO A 181 -7.02 17.21 18.61
CA PRO A 181 -7.70 17.01 19.87
C PRO A 181 -8.48 15.69 19.87
N GLY A 182 -7.92 14.66 20.49
CA GLY A 182 -8.45 14.28 21.80
C GLY A 182 -8.22 12.84 22.27
N VAL A 183 -8.44 12.71 23.58
CA VAL A 183 -8.77 11.60 24.51
C VAL A 183 -8.24 10.20 24.22
N MET A 184 -6.91 10.08 24.28
CA MET A 184 -6.14 9.26 25.22
C MET A 184 -5.57 10.25 26.21
N GLN A 185 -5.34 9.91 27.47
CA GLN A 185 -4.55 10.80 28.32
C GLN A 185 -3.06 10.70 28.00
N ASP A 186 -2.71 11.05 26.77
CA ASP A 186 -1.43 11.68 26.53
C ASP A 186 -1.42 12.99 27.32
N ASN A 187 -0.26 13.41 27.80
CA ASN A 187 -0.08 14.59 28.65
C ASN A 187 -0.38 15.92 27.90
N ALA A 188 -1.29 15.94 26.91
CA ALA A 188 -1.74 17.10 26.18
C ALA A 188 -2.46 18.08 27.09
N ARG A 189 -2.35 19.37 26.74
CA ARG A 189 -2.74 20.50 27.61
C ARG A 189 -4.16 20.43 28.20
N PRO A 190 -5.20 19.99 27.48
CA PRO A 190 -6.53 19.84 28.08
C PRO A 190 -6.60 18.72 29.13
N HIS A 191 -5.81 17.66 28.99
CA HIS A 191 -5.80 16.49 29.87
C HIS A 191 -5.00 16.71 31.16
N VAL A 192 -4.08 17.68 31.15
CA VAL A 192 -3.34 18.10 32.35
C VAL A 192 -3.94 19.34 33.03
N ALA A 193 -5.04 19.86 32.50
CA ALA A 193 -5.71 21.02 33.07
C ALA A 193 -6.15 20.71 34.51
N LYS A 194 -5.99 21.70 35.40
CA LYS A 194 -6.32 21.55 36.83
C LYS A 194 -7.74 21.03 37.04
N THR A 195 -8.71 21.58 36.30
CA THR A 195 -10.11 21.18 36.35
C THR A 195 -10.31 19.69 36.03
N VAL A 196 -9.61 19.17 35.02
CA VAL A 196 -9.71 17.76 34.63
C VAL A 196 -9.08 16.86 35.68
N LYS A 197 -7.91 17.22 36.21
CA LYS A 197 -7.26 16.47 37.29
C LYS A 197 -8.14 16.42 38.55
N SER A 198 -8.64 17.58 38.99
CA SER A 198 -9.52 17.68 40.16
C SER A 198 -10.81 16.90 39.99
N TYR A 199 -11.37 16.82 38.78
CA TYR A 199 -12.54 15.98 38.51
C TYR A 199 -12.19 14.48 38.60
N LEU A 200 -11.08 14.05 38.02
CA LEU A 200 -10.69 12.63 38.09
C LEU A 200 -10.35 12.19 39.51
N ASP A 201 -9.68 13.06 40.27
CA ASP A 201 -9.41 12.84 41.69
C ASP A 201 -10.73 12.71 42.48
N SER A 202 -11.75 13.54 42.17
CA SER A 202 -13.06 13.45 42.83
C SER A 202 -13.84 12.18 42.47
N GLN A 203 -13.59 11.63 41.28
CA GLN A 203 -14.12 10.34 40.85
C GLN A 203 -13.26 9.14 41.30
N GLN A 204 -12.21 9.36 42.11
CA GLN A 204 -11.28 8.33 42.56
C GLN A 204 -10.57 7.58 41.42
N VAL A 205 -10.41 8.24 40.27
CA VAL A 205 -9.75 7.67 39.09
C VAL A 205 -8.25 7.92 39.18
N GLN A 206 -7.47 6.85 39.28
CA GLN A 206 -6.01 6.94 39.28
C GLN A 206 -5.46 7.07 37.85
N LEU A 207 -4.66 8.11 37.63
CA LEU A 207 -3.99 8.32 36.35
C LEU A 207 -2.68 7.55 36.27
N LEU A 208 -2.57 6.67 35.28
CA LEU A 208 -1.30 6.05 34.93
C LEU A 208 -0.36 7.13 34.36
N PRO A 209 0.82 7.37 34.97
CA PRO A 209 1.80 8.28 34.39
C PRO A 209 2.15 7.81 32.98
N TRP A 210 2.16 8.68 31.97
CA TRP A 210 2.43 8.28 30.57
C TRP A 210 3.54 9.13 29.95
N PRO A 211 4.55 8.52 29.30
CA PRO A 211 5.62 9.28 28.68
C PRO A 211 5.13 9.99 27.40
N ALA A 212 5.43 11.28 27.26
CA ALA A 212 5.05 12.06 26.08
C ALA A 212 5.55 11.43 24.77
N TYR A 213 4.81 11.64 23.67
CA TYR A 213 5.15 11.15 22.33
C TYR A 213 5.29 9.62 22.23
N SER A 214 4.41 8.88 22.92
CA SER A 214 4.47 7.41 23.00
C SER A 214 3.22 6.68 22.53
N PRO A 215 2.72 6.95 21.30
CA PRO A 215 1.57 6.22 20.77
C PRO A 215 1.87 4.73 20.55
N ASP A 216 3.11 4.37 20.23
CA ASP A 216 3.55 3.00 20.02
C ASP A 216 3.55 2.13 21.29
N MET A 217 3.37 2.76 22.45
CA MET A 217 3.23 2.05 23.74
C MET A 217 1.76 1.84 24.11
N SER A 218 0.82 2.41 23.36
CA SER A 218 -0.62 2.27 23.58
C SER A 218 -1.23 1.19 22.68
N PRO A 219 -1.92 0.17 23.22
CA PRO A 219 -2.63 -0.82 22.41
C PRO A 219 -3.70 -0.23 21.50
N ILE A 220 -4.35 0.88 21.91
CA ILE A 220 -5.48 1.44 21.14
C ILE A 220 -5.05 2.00 19.77
N GLU A 221 -3.79 2.41 19.63
CA GLU A 221 -3.22 2.85 18.36
C GLU A 221 -3.12 1.68 17.35
N HIS A 222 -2.93 0.45 17.84
CA HIS A 222 -3.01 -0.75 17.00
C HIS A 222 -4.45 -1.02 16.56
N GLU A 223 -5.44 -0.82 17.44
CA GLU A 223 -6.85 -0.96 17.10
C GLU A 223 -7.29 0.05 16.04
N TRP A 224 -6.86 1.31 16.16
CA TRP A 224 -7.12 2.33 15.14
C TRP A 224 -6.50 2.00 13.78
N ASP A 225 -5.30 1.42 13.77
CA ASP A 225 -4.63 0.97 12.55
C ASP A 225 -5.34 -0.23 11.90
N ILE A 226 -5.87 -1.16 12.70
CA ILE A 226 -6.72 -2.27 12.20
C ILE A 226 -8.00 -1.71 11.57
N LEU A 227 -8.71 -0.84 12.29
CA LEU A 227 -9.97 -0.24 11.82
C LEU A 227 -9.76 0.60 10.56
N GLY A 228 -8.72 1.45 10.54
CA GLY A 228 -8.37 2.27 9.39
C GLY A 228 -7.94 1.46 8.16
N ARG A 229 -7.35 0.27 8.35
CA ARG A 229 -7.09 -0.67 7.26
C ARG A 229 -8.35 -1.34 6.73
N ARG A 230 -9.31 -1.69 7.60
CA ARG A 230 -10.60 -2.28 7.19
C ARG A 230 -11.40 -1.30 6.35
N ILE A 231 -11.63 -0.08 6.86
CA ILE A 231 -12.32 0.99 6.13
C ILE A 231 -11.64 1.28 4.79
N ALA A 232 -10.30 1.26 4.73
CA ALA A 232 -9.58 1.51 3.48
C ALA A 232 -9.60 0.36 2.45
N ARG A 233 -9.99 -0.85 2.86
CA ARG A 233 -10.18 -1.98 1.93
C ARG A 233 -11.55 -1.92 1.27
N ASP A 234 -12.53 -1.31 1.92
CA ASP A 234 -13.85 -1.12 1.34
C ASP A 234 -13.75 -0.14 0.17
N LEU A 235 -14.06 -0.66 -1.03
CA LEU A 235 -13.92 0.05 -2.29
C LEU A 235 -15.01 1.10 -2.52
N ARG A 236 -16.02 1.14 -1.66
CA ARG A 236 -17.09 2.14 -1.71
C ARG A 236 -16.73 3.31 -0.79
N PRO A 237 -16.62 4.53 -1.33
CA PRO A 237 -16.55 5.73 -0.50
C PRO A 237 -17.76 5.75 0.42
N VAL A 238 -17.51 6.00 1.71
CA VAL A 238 -18.59 6.11 2.69
C VAL A 238 -19.35 7.40 2.42
N ALA A 239 -20.66 7.30 2.20
CA ALA A 239 -21.49 8.40 1.71
C ALA A 239 -21.93 9.37 2.82
N SER A 240 -21.82 8.98 4.09
CA SER A 240 -22.20 9.82 5.23
C SER A 240 -21.43 9.48 6.52
N THR A 241 -21.52 10.34 7.53
CA THR A 241 -21.02 10.05 8.88
C THR A 241 -21.68 8.82 9.48
N ASP A 242 -22.99 8.63 9.25
CA ASP A 242 -23.75 7.55 9.87
C ASP A 242 -23.39 6.18 9.29
N GLU A 243 -23.16 6.13 7.98
CA GLU A 243 -22.64 4.92 7.33
C GLU A 243 -21.23 4.59 7.83
N LEU A 244 -20.40 5.60 8.08
CA LEU A 244 -19.06 5.41 8.65
C LEU A 244 -19.15 4.80 10.05
N TRP A 245 -20.03 5.35 10.89
CA TRP A 245 -20.26 4.85 12.24
C TRP A 245 -20.75 3.41 12.24
N ASN A 246 -21.72 3.08 11.39
CA ASN A 246 -22.21 1.71 11.24
C ASN A 246 -21.07 0.77 10.82
N ASN A 247 -20.28 1.13 9.81
CA ASN A 247 -19.17 0.30 9.34
C ASN A 247 -18.11 0.07 10.44
N MET A 248 -17.87 1.07 11.29
CA MET A 248 -16.99 0.91 12.45
C MET A 248 -17.58 -0.04 13.49
N GLU A 249 -18.86 0.09 13.78
CA GLU A 249 -19.55 -0.73 14.78
C GLU A 249 -19.65 -2.20 14.35
N TYR A 250 -20.00 -2.46 13.09
CA TYR A 250 -20.02 -3.83 12.52
C TYR A 250 -18.62 -4.44 12.37
N SER A 251 -17.57 -3.62 12.38
CA SER A 251 -16.18 -4.10 12.33
C SER A 251 -15.61 -4.43 13.71
N SER A 252 -16.31 -4.17 14.81
CA SER A 252 -15.79 -4.49 16.15
C SER A 252 -15.80 -6.01 16.38
N PRO A 253 -14.69 -6.62 16.84
CA PRO A 253 -14.60 -8.06 17.05
C PRO A 253 -15.54 -8.60 18.16
N ASP A 254 -16.10 -7.74 19.01
CA ASP A 254 -16.93 -8.13 20.17
C ASP A 254 -18.36 -8.62 19.84
N ARG A 255 -18.67 -8.91 18.57
CA ARG A 255 -19.99 -9.41 18.13
C ARG A 255 -20.03 -10.88 17.71
N TYR A 256 -18.99 -11.68 17.99
CA TYR A 256 -18.98 -13.13 17.77
C TYR A 256 -18.44 -13.90 18.96
#